data_AF-A0A8J4RHR9-F1
#
_entry.id   AF-A0A8J4RHR9-F1
#
_cell.length_a   1.000
_cell.length_b   1.000
_cell.length_c   1.000
_cell.angle_alpha   90.00
_cell.angle_beta   90.00
_cell.angle_gamma   90.00
#
_symmetry.space_group_name_H-M   'P 1'
#
loop_
_entity.id
_entity.type
_entity.pdbx_description
1 polymer ?
#
loop_
_entity_poly.entity_id
_entity_poly.type
_entity_poly.pdbx_seq_one_letter_code
_entity_poly.pdbx_strand_id
1 'polypeptide(L)'
;MRDLSWLGLHWDEGPGVGGDYGPYRQSERNSLYKQHAEKLLDSGYVYRCFCSNEELEKMKEIAKLKQLPPVYTGKWATATDEEVQEELAKGTPYTYQFRVPKDGSLKINDLIRGE
;
A
#
# COMPACT_ATOMS: atom_id res chain seq x y z
N MET A 1 18.35 9.70 15.94
CA MET A 1 18.25 9.85 17.42
C MET A 1 19.24 10.86 17.97
N ARG A 2 20.51 10.84 17.54
CA ARG A 2 21.53 11.79 18.01
C ARG A 2 21.18 13.26 17.72
N ASP A 3 20.67 13.56 16.52
CA ASP A 3 20.40 14.95 16.13
C ASP A 3 19.24 15.59 16.91
N LEU A 4 18.14 14.85 17.10
CA LEU A 4 17.01 15.32 17.92
C LEU A 4 17.41 15.48 19.39
N SER A 5 18.16 14.52 19.93
CA SER A 5 18.68 14.62 21.29
C SER A 5 19.66 15.79 21.45
N TRP A 6 20.46 16.12 20.42
CA TRP A 6 21.35 17.28 20.44
C TRP A 6 20.58 18.60 20.48
N LEU A 7 19.41 18.65 19.82
CA LEU A 7 18.48 19.79 19.89
C LEU A 7 17.70 19.87 21.21
N GLY A 8 17.91 18.93 22.15
CA GLY A 8 17.13 18.85 23.39
C GLY A 8 15.68 18.37 23.17
N LEU A 9 15.38 17.79 22.01
CA LEU A 9 14.07 17.25 21.69
C LEU A 9 14.02 15.76 22.02
N HIS A 10 13.17 15.44 23.00
CA HIS A 10 12.90 14.07 23.44
C HIS A 10 11.47 13.68 23.04
N TRP A 11 11.24 12.37 22.92
CA TRP A 11 9.91 11.82 22.68
C TRP A 11 9.47 11.02 23.92
N ASP A 12 8.19 11.14 24.27
CA ASP A 12 7.58 10.40 25.37
C ASP A 12 7.43 8.92 25.03
N GLU A 13 7.21 8.63 23.73
CA GLU A 13 7.10 7.29 23.19
C GLU A 13 7.92 7.14 21.91
N GLY A 14 8.64 6.03 21.76
CA GLY A 14 9.45 5.81 20.57
C GLY A 14 10.52 4.74 20.71
N PRO A 15 11.31 4.53 19.64
CA PRO A 15 12.40 3.55 19.68
C PRO A 15 13.40 3.90 20.79
N GLY A 16 13.70 2.92 21.65
CA GLY A 16 14.66 3.06 22.74
C GLY A 16 14.10 3.53 24.09
N VAL A 17 12.93 4.20 24.11
CA VAL A 17 12.24 4.59 25.36
C VAL A 17 10.98 3.78 25.64
N GLY A 18 10.42 3.11 24.63
CA GLY A 18 9.22 2.31 24.77
C GLY A 18 7.94 3.14 24.64
N GLY A 19 6.86 2.64 25.23
CA GLY A 19 5.51 3.20 25.14
C GLY A 19 4.46 2.13 24.80
N ASP A 20 3.19 2.46 24.99
CA ASP A 20 2.07 1.49 24.94
C ASP A 20 1.80 0.96 23.53
N TYR A 21 2.24 1.67 22.49
CA TYR A 21 1.99 1.33 21.09
C TYR A 21 3.21 0.73 20.39
N GLY A 22 4.25 0.36 21.14
CA GLY A 22 5.42 -0.33 20.62
C GLY A 22 5.07 -1.65 19.89
N PRO A 23 5.99 -2.19 19.08
CA PRO A 23 7.30 -1.63 18.73
C PRO A 23 7.19 -0.43 17.76
N TYR A 24 8.08 0.54 17.90
CA TYR A 24 8.07 1.79 17.11
C TYR A 24 8.92 1.71 15.83
N ARG A 25 9.46 0.53 15.50
CA ARG A 25 10.09 0.27 14.20
C ARG A 25 9.13 -0.53 13.32
N GLN A 26 8.79 0.00 12.16
CA GLN A 26 7.82 -0.64 11.26
C GLN A 26 8.26 -2.06 10.83
N SER A 27 9.57 -2.28 10.65
CA SER A 27 10.12 -3.62 10.34
C SER A 27 9.78 -4.69 11.39
N GLU A 28 9.48 -4.30 12.63
CA GLU A 28 9.12 -5.18 13.74
C GLU A 28 7.60 -5.44 13.82
N ARG A 29 6.80 -4.82 12.93
CA ARG A 29 5.33 -4.84 12.96
C ARG A 29 4.70 -5.63 11.79
N ASN A 30 5.48 -6.46 11.10
CA ASN A 30 5.00 -7.18 9.92
C ASN A 30 3.75 -8.04 10.15
N SER A 31 3.63 -8.69 11.33
CA SER A 31 2.45 -9.47 11.69
C SER A 31 1.18 -8.63 11.73
N LEU A 32 1.27 -7.43 12.31
CA LEU A 32 0.15 -6.47 12.37
C LEU A 32 -0.28 -6.05 10.96
N TYR A 33 0.67 -5.71 10.08
CA TYR A 33 0.35 -5.32 8.71
C TYR A 33 -0.30 -6.45 7.93
N LYS A 34 0.19 -7.68 8.07
CA LYS A 34 -0.40 -8.85 7.43
C LYS A 34 -1.85 -9.07 7.87
N GLN A 35 -2.13 -8.98 9.17
CA GLN A 35 -3.48 -9.11 9.71
C GLN A 35 -4.43 -8.05 9.13
N HIS A 36 -3.99 -6.79 9.03
CA HIS A 36 -4.82 -5.73 8.47
C HIS A 36 -4.99 -5.85 6.95
N ALA A 37 -3.96 -6.30 6.22
CA ALA A 37 -4.06 -6.56 4.79
C ALA A 37 -5.07 -7.68 4.49
N GLU A 38 -5.10 -8.75 5.29
CA GLU A 38 -6.10 -9.82 5.19
C GLU A 38 -7.52 -9.27 5.46
N LYS A 39 -7.72 -8.49 6.52
CA LYS A 39 -9.02 -7.85 6.78
C LYS A 39 -9.49 -6.96 5.63
N LEU A 40 -8.60 -6.18 5.04
CA LEU A 40 -8.92 -5.32 3.89
C LEU A 40 -9.27 -6.14 2.65
N LEU A 41 -8.61 -7.28 2.46
CA LEU A 41 -8.88 -8.19 1.37
C LEU A 41 -10.24 -8.86 1.51
N ASP A 42 -10.54 -9.37 2.70
CA ASP A 42 -11.83 -9.98 3.02
C ASP A 42 -12.98 -8.96 2.90
N SER A 43 -12.71 -7.70 3.21
CA SER A 43 -13.66 -6.59 3.05
C SER A 43 -13.76 -6.07 1.60
N GLY A 44 -12.97 -6.61 0.68
CA GLY A 44 -12.95 -6.23 -0.73
C GLY A 44 -12.28 -4.89 -1.04
N TYR A 45 -11.67 -4.21 -0.08
CA TYR A 45 -10.99 -2.91 -0.31
C TYR A 45 -9.65 -3.03 -1.02
N VAL A 46 -9.05 -4.23 -0.99
CA VAL A 46 -7.84 -4.54 -1.75
C VAL A 46 -8.06 -5.79 -2.60
N TYR A 47 -7.17 -6.02 -3.55
CA TYR A 47 -7.11 -7.24 -4.35
C TYR A 47 -5.65 -7.67 -4.56
N ARG A 48 -5.45 -8.95 -4.91
CA ARG A 48 -4.13 -9.49 -5.24
C ARG A 48 -3.76 -9.11 -6.67
N CYS A 49 -2.56 -8.55 -6.84
CA CYS A 49 -1.99 -8.23 -8.13
C CYS A 49 -0.77 -9.12 -8.38
N PHE A 50 -0.82 -9.90 -9.45
CA PHE A 50 0.28 -10.77 -9.88
C PHE A 50 1.11 -10.14 -11.00
N CYS A 51 1.02 -8.83 -11.21
CA CYS A 51 1.80 -8.17 -12.25
C CYS A 51 3.29 -8.26 -11.95
N SER A 52 4.08 -8.67 -12.95
CA SER A 52 5.52 -8.64 -12.83
C SER A 52 6.05 -7.21 -12.93
N ASN A 53 7.26 -6.98 -12.43
CA ASN A 53 7.93 -5.67 -12.58
C ASN A 53 8.08 -5.27 -14.05
N GLU A 54 8.32 -6.24 -14.94
CA GLU A 54 8.42 -5.99 -16.38
C GLU A 54 7.08 -5.54 -16.98
N GLU A 55 5.96 -6.14 -16.57
CA GLU A 55 4.63 -5.72 -17.00
C GLU A 55 4.33 -4.29 -16.52
N LEU A 56 4.64 -3.98 -15.27
CA LEU A 56 4.46 -2.65 -14.71
C LEU A 56 5.31 -1.60 -15.44
N GLU A 57 6.54 -1.94 -15.82
CA GLU A 57 7.40 -1.00 -16.55
C GLU A 57 6.91 -0.77 -17.98
N LYS A 58 6.47 -1.82 -18.69
CA LYS A 58 5.84 -1.68 -20.01
C LYS A 58 4.59 -0.79 -19.95
N MET A 59 3.77 -0.90 -18.90
CA MET A 59 2.61 -0.01 -18.72
C MET A 59 3.03 1.46 -18.61
N LYS A 60 4.10 1.75 -17.86
CA LYS A 60 4.64 3.13 -17.75
C LYS A 60 5.20 3.62 -19.08
N GLU A 61 5.93 2.79 -19.82
CA GLU A 61 6.47 3.16 -21.14
C GLU A 61 5.36 3.50 -22.13
N ILE A 62 4.30 2.69 -22.17
CA ILE A 62 3.12 2.95 -23.01
C ILE A 62 2.44 4.27 -22.62
N ALA A 63 2.27 4.54 -21.32
CA ALA A 63 1.70 5.80 -20.85
C ALA A 63 2.56 6.99 -21.27
N LYS A 64 3.89 6.87 -21.13
CA LYS A 64 4.86 7.89 -21.55
C LYS A 64 4.80 8.18 -23.05
N LEU A 65 4.76 7.13 -23.89
CA LEU A 65 4.62 7.28 -25.34
C LEU A 65 3.32 7.99 -25.73
N LYS A 66 2.26 7.78 -24.96
CA LYS A 66 0.96 8.43 -25.13
C LYS A 66 0.87 9.81 -24.47
N GLN A 67 1.93 10.28 -23.82
CA GLN A 67 1.95 11.52 -23.01
C GLN A 67 0.85 11.57 -21.94
N LEU A 68 0.47 10.40 -21.42
CA LEU A 68 -0.51 10.25 -20.34
C LEU A 68 0.21 10.07 -19.01
N PRO A 69 -0.41 10.48 -17.88
CA PRO A 69 0.13 10.17 -16.57
C PRO A 69 0.20 8.65 -16.35
N PRO A 70 1.25 8.13 -15.70
CA PRO A 70 1.37 6.71 -15.42
C PRO A 70 0.35 6.31 -14.34
N VAL A 71 -0.70 5.61 -14.77
CA VAL A 71 -1.73 5.06 -13.88
C VAL A 71 -1.71 3.55 -14.03
N TYR A 72 -1.70 2.82 -12.90
CA TYR A 72 -1.86 1.38 -12.95
C TYR A 72 -3.22 1.03 -13.54
N THR A 73 -3.23 0.14 -14.52
CA THR A 73 -4.41 -0.13 -15.36
C THR A 73 -5.51 -0.92 -14.66
N GLY A 74 -5.24 -1.51 -13.49
CA GLY A 74 -6.21 -2.33 -12.78
C GLY A 74 -6.32 -3.74 -13.34
N LYS A 75 -5.28 -4.29 -14.01
CA LYS A 75 -5.31 -5.61 -14.69
C LYS A 75 -5.96 -6.72 -13.83
N TRP A 76 -5.58 -6.79 -12.56
CA TRP A 76 -6.09 -7.80 -11.62
C TRP A 76 -7.27 -7.34 -10.77
N ALA A 77 -7.76 -6.10 -10.96
CA ALA A 77 -8.86 -5.57 -10.15
C ALA A 77 -10.16 -6.35 -10.42
N THR A 78 -10.41 -6.78 -11.65
CA THR A 78 -11.65 -7.48 -12.03
C THR A 78 -11.43 -8.98 -12.27
N ALA A 79 -10.30 -9.53 -11.82
CA ALA A 79 -10.01 -10.95 -11.98
C ALA A 79 -11.04 -11.80 -11.21
N THR A 80 -11.39 -12.96 -11.77
CA THR A 80 -12.30 -13.90 -11.10
C THR A 80 -11.57 -14.67 -10.01
N ASP A 81 -12.33 -15.28 -9.10
CA ASP A 81 -11.74 -16.12 -8.06
C ASP A 81 -10.96 -17.29 -8.66
N GLU A 82 -11.42 -17.87 -9.77
CA GLU A 82 -10.70 -18.93 -10.47
C GLU A 82 -9.33 -18.49 -10.99
N GLU A 83 -9.24 -17.32 -11.64
CA GLU A 83 -7.97 -16.78 -12.15
C GLU A 83 -6.98 -16.52 -11.00
N VAL A 84 -7.48 -16.00 -9.88
CA VAL A 84 -6.67 -15.76 -8.68
C VAL A 84 -6.19 -17.07 -8.06
N GLN A 85 -7.05 -18.09 -7.96
CA GLN A 85 -6.66 -19.41 -7.44
C GLN A 85 -5.63 -20.10 -8.34
N GLU A 86 -5.74 -19.96 -9.65
CA GLU A 86 -4.77 -20.52 -10.60
C GLU A 86 -3.37 -19.92 -10.37
N GLU A 87 -3.26 -18.60 -10.23
CA GLU A 87 -1.97 -17.95 -9.96
C GLU A 87 -1.42 -18.27 -8.57
N LEU A 88 -2.29 -18.40 -7.56
CA LEU A 88 -1.89 -18.86 -6.24
C LEU A 88 -1.35 -20.30 -6.28
N ALA A 89 -1.99 -21.19 -7.05
CA ALA A 89 -1.54 -22.57 -7.22
C ALA A 89 -0.19 -22.68 -7.94
N LYS A 90 0.12 -21.74 -8.84
CA LYS A 90 1.44 -21.61 -9.48
C LYS A 90 2.52 -21.11 -8.52
N GLY A 91 2.14 -20.56 -7.37
CA GLY A 91 3.06 -19.91 -6.44
C GLY A 91 3.56 -18.56 -6.94
N THR A 92 2.81 -17.91 -7.85
CA THR A 92 3.18 -16.60 -8.39
C THR A 92 3.20 -15.55 -7.26
N PRO A 93 4.29 -14.79 -7.09
CA PRO A 93 4.34 -13.73 -6.09
C PRO A 93 3.34 -12.64 -6.43
N TYR A 94 2.74 -12.04 -5.40
CA TYR A 94 1.74 -11.00 -5.56
C TYR A 94 1.91 -9.87 -4.56
N THR A 95 1.28 -8.75 -4.89
CA THR A 95 1.12 -7.61 -3.99
C THR A 95 -0.36 -7.35 -3.72
N TYR A 96 -0.67 -6.65 -2.62
CA TYR A 96 -2.01 -6.12 -2.39
C TYR A 96 -2.11 -4.71 -2.97
N GLN A 97 -3.17 -4.45 -3.73
CA GLN A 97 -3.46 -3.12 -4.25
C GLN A 97 -4.84 -2.66 -3.81
N PHE A 98 -4.98 -1.37 -3.49
CA PHE A 98 -6.26 -0.77 -3.14
C PHE A 98 -7.19 -0.68 -4.35
N ARG A 99 -8.48 -0.95 -4.12
CA ARG A 99 -9.55 -0.62 -5.05
C ARG A 99 -9.89 0.85 -4.90
N VAL A 100 -9.43 1.64 -5.86
CA VAL A 100 -9.82 3.04 -5.96
C VAL A 100 -11.07 3.13 -6.86
N PRO A 101 -12.21 3.64 -6.36
CA PRO A 101 -13.39 3.89 -7.20
C PRO A 101 -13.03 4.80 -8.38
N LYS A 102 -13.55 4.47 -9.58
CA LYS A 102 -13.32 5.28 -10.79
C LYS A 102 -14.10 6.59 -10.78
N ASP A 103 -15.25 6.56 -10.12
CA ASP A 103 -16.21 7.65 -10.06
C ASP A 103 -16.43 8.08 -8.61
N GLY A 104 -16.82 9.34 -8.44
CA GLY A 104 -17.06 9.96 -7.13
C GLY A 104 -16.09 11.09 -6.83
N SER A 105 -16.39 11.83 -5.77
CA SER A 105 -15.52 12.86 -5.23
C SER A 105 -15.20 12.54 -3.78
N LEU A 106 -13.93 12.71 -3.42
CA LEU A 106 -13.46 12.60 -2.04
C LEU A 106 -13.14 14.01 -1.56
N LYS A 107 -13.76 14.41 -0.44
CA LYS A 107 -13.45 15.65 0.26
C LYS A 107 -12.59 15.32 1.47
N ILE A 108 -11.49 16.04 1.66
CA ILE A 108 -10.58 15.86 2.78
C ILE A 108 -10.41 17.22 3.46
N ASN A 109 -10.87 17.32 4.70
CA ASN A 109 -10.66 18.52 5.50
C ASN A 109 -9.29 18.45 6.16
N ASP A 110 -8.35 19.21 5.63
CA ASP A 110 -7.01 19.38 6.17
C ASP A 110 -6.93 20.59 7.10
N LEU A 111 -6.18 20.46 8.21
CA LEU A 111 -6.09 21.51 9.22
C LEU A 111 -5.48 22.82 8.68
N ILE A 112 -4.59 22.74 7.70
CA ILE A 112 -3.86 23.89 7.16
C ILE A 112 -4.50 24.36 5.85
N ARG A 113 -4.90 23.43 4.99
CA ARG A 113 -5.40 23.73 3.64
C ARG A 113 -6.91 23.94 3.57
N GLY A 114 -7.66 23.58 4.62
CA GLY A 114 -9.13 23.61 4.59
C GLY A 114 -9.69 22.40 3.86
N GLU A 115 -10.84 22.57 3.20
CA GLU A 115 -11.47 21.55 2.33
C GLU A 115 -10.81 21.49 0.94
#